data_AF-K1SW51-F1
#
_entry.id   AF-K1SW51-F1
#
_cell.length_a   1.000
_cell.length_b   1.000
_cell.length_c   1.000
_cell.angle_alpha   90.00
_cell.angle_beta   90.00
_cell.angle_gamma   90.00
#
_symmetry.space_group_name_H-M   'P 1'
#
loop_
_entity.id
_entity.type
_entity.pdbx_description
1 polymer ?
#
loop_
_entity_poly.entity_id
_entity_poly.type
_entity_poly.pdbx_seq_one_letter_code
_entity_poly.pdbx_strand_id
1 'polypeptide(L)'
;GLGIKHGICLSNGVGVVDSDYRGEICAGLCNVSDKPYEIEPFERICQMVIAPVVPCDVEEVTELGNTERGEGGFGSTGKNKIISTIYHCPYL
;
A
#
# COMPACT_ATOMS: atom_id res chain seq x y z
N GLY A 1 -10.33 6.34 14.14
CA GLY A 1 -10.67 5.03 13.53
C GLY A 1 -10.09 3.92 14.37
N LEU A 2 -10.48 2.67 14.06
CA LEU A 2 -10.02 1.46 14.76
C LEU A 2 -8.49 1.36 14.86
N GLY A 3 -7.76 1.70 13.79
CA GLY A 3 -6.29 1.69 13.79
C GLY A 3 -5.65 2.59 14.85
N ILE A 4 -6.04 3.86 14.93
CA ILE A 4 -5.44 4.82 15.89
C ILE A 4 -5.88 4.54 17.33
N LYS A 5 -7.15 4.16 17.54
CA LYS A 5 -7.72 4.04 18.90
C LYS A 5 -7.51 2.66 19.52
N HIS A 6 -7.46 1.61 18.72
CA HIS A 6 -7.47 0.22 19.17
C HIS A 6 -6.36 -0.63 18.56
N GLY A 7 -5.53 -0.08 17.67
CA GLY A 7 -4.46 -0.84 17.01
C GLY A 7 -4.96 -1.90 16.03
N ILE A 8 -6.21 -1.81 15.58
CA ILE A 8 -6.77 -2.75 14.59
C ILE A 8 -6.54 -2.20 13.18
N CYS A 9 -5.73 -2.89 12.41
CA CYS A 9 -5.35 -2.52 11.05
C CYS A 9 -5.55 -3.67 10.06
N LEU A 10 -5.53 -3.36 8.77
CA LEU A 10 -5.49 -4.38 7.73
C LEU A 10 -4.11 -5.06 7.74
N SER A 11 -4.08 -6.39 7.75
CA SER A 11 -2.84 -7.17 7.79
C SER A 11 -1.97 -6.97 6.55
N ASN A 12 -2.59 -6.69 5.41
CA ASN A 12 -1.94 -6.35 4.14
C ASN A 12 -1.72 -4.84 3.94
N GLY A 13 -2.06 -4.01 4.94
CA GLY A 13 -2.00 -2.55 4.85
C GLY A 13 -3.12 -1.98 3.98
N VAL A 14 -3.06 -2.24 2.67
CA VAL A 14 -4.08 -1.87 1.69
C VAL A 14 -4.44 -3.11 0.87
N GLY A 15 -5.73 -3.47 0.88
CA GLY A 15 -6.25 -4.52 0.01
C GLY A 15 -6.49 -4.00 -1.40
N VAL A 16 -5.95 -4.70 -2.39
CA VAL A 16 -6.27 -4.51 -3.81
C VAL A 16 -7.23 -5.62 -4.22
N VAL A 17 -8.35 -5.24 -4.82
CA VAL A 17 -9.35 -6.19 -5.33
C VAL A 17 -9.37 -6.05 -6.85
N ASP A 18 -9.05 -7.15 -7.54
CA ASP A 18 -8.99 -7.16 -9.00
C ASP A 18 -10.37 -7.02 -9.63
N SER A 19 -10.43 -6.39 -10.81
CA SER A 19 -11.69 -6.08 -11.50
C SER A 19 -12.49 -7.32 -11.95
N ASP A 20 -11.83 -8.46 -12.12
CA ASP A 20 -12.41 -9.74 -12.48
C ASP A 20 -12.69 -10.65 -11.27
N TYR A 21 -12.36 -10.21 -10.05
CA TYR A 21 -12.68 -10.96 -8.83
C TYR A 21 -14.19 -11.01 -8.59
N ARG A 22 -14.69 -12.20 -8.25
CA ARG A 22 -16.13 -12.45 -8.00
C ARG A 22 -16.40 -13.18 -6.68
N GLY A 23 -15.35 -13.44 -5.89
CA GLY A 23 -15.49 -14.09 -4.59
C GLY A 23 -15.98 -13.14 -3.50
N GLU A 24 -16.12 -13.68 -2.30
CA GLU A 24 -16.40 -12.89 -1.10
C GLU A 24 -15.20 -12.00 -0.75
N ILE A 25 -15.45 -10.73 -0.44
CA ILE A 25 -14.39 -9.81 -0.01
C ILE A 25 -14.14 -10.01 1.47
N CYS A 26 -12.96 -10.50 1.81
CA CYS A 26 -12.51 -10.66 3.19
C CYS A 26 -11.55 -9.53 3.59
N ALA A 27 -11.76 -8.94 4.77
CA ALA A 27 -10.82 -8.01 5.37
C ALA A 27 -9.92 -8.74 6.37
N GLY A 28 -8.65 -8.95 5.99
CA GLY A 28 -7.65 -9.50 6.90
C GLY A 28 -7.29 -8.46 7.96
N LEU A 29 -7.56 -8.75 9.23
CA LEU A 29 -7.28 -7.84 10.35
C LEU A 29 -6.08 -8.31 11.18
N CYS A 30 -5.31 -7.35 11.66
CA CYS A 30 -4.23 -7.54 12.62
C CYS A 30 -4.45 -6.60 13.80
N ASN A 31 -4.25 -7.12 15.02
CA ASN A 31 -4.18 -6.30 16.22
C ASN A 31 -2.71 -6.07 16.57
N VAL A 32 -2.25 -4.83 16.39
CA VAL A 32 -0.88 -4.41 16.72
C VAL A 32 -0.78 -3.72 18.09
N SER A 33 -1.86 -3.72 18.86
CA SER A 33 -1.86 -3.23 20.23
C SER A 33 -1.49 -4.32 21.23
N ASP A 34 -1.28 -3.92 22.49
CA ASP A 34 -1.07 -4.81 23.63
C ASP A 34 -2.38 -5.25 24.31
N LYS A 35 -3.54 -4.87 23.76
CA LYS A 35 -4.86 -5.13 24.36
C LYS A 35 -5.71 -5.98 23.41
N PRO A 36 -6.45 -6.98 23.93
CA PRO A 36 -7.43 -7.68 23.11
C PRO A 36 -8.51 -6.71 22.61
N TYR A 37 -9.02 -6.99 21.42
CA TYR A 37 -10.16 -6.27 20.83
C TYR A 37 -11.15 -7.31 20.32
N GLU A 38 -12.40 -7.19 20.76
CA GLU A 38 -13.50 -8.03 20.33
C GLU A 38 -14.25 -7.31 19.22
N ILE A 39 -14.51 -8.01 18.11
CA ILE A 39 -15.24 -7.47 16.96
C ILE A 39 -16.64 -8.05 17.02
N GLU A 40 -17.63 -7.18 17.10
CA GLU A 40 -19.03 -7.61 17.15
C GLU A 40 -19.60 -7.81 15.73
N PRO A 41 -20.61 -8.68 15.56
CA PRO A 41 -21.34 -8.78 14.31
C PRO A 41 -21.85 -7.41 13.84
N PHE A 42 -21.69 -7.13 12.54
CA PHE A 42 -22.06 -5.87 11.88
C PHE A 42 -21.20 -4.64 12.25
N GLU A 43 -20.12 -4.82 13.01
CA GLU A 43 -19.15 -3.74 13.23
C GLU A 43 -18.45 -3.33 11.92
N ARG A 44 -18.26 -2.02 11.73
CA ARG A 44 -17.59 -1.48 10.54
C ARG A 44 -16.07 -1.55 10.72
N ILE A 45 -15.45 -2.58 10.17
CA ILE A 45 -14.02 -2.87 10.36
C ILE A 45 -13.10 -2.31 9.27
N CYS A 46 -13.62 -2.02 8.08
CA CYS A 46 -12.86 -1.47 6.97
C CYS A 46 -13.74 -0.57 6.08
N GLN A 47 -13.09 0.12 5.14
CA GLN A 47 -13.76 0.91 4.12
C GLN A 47 -13.14 0.56 2.76
N MET A 48 -13.95 0.62 1.71
CA MET A 48 -13.53 0.34 0.33
C MET A 48 -13.58 1.64 -0.48
N VAL A 49 -12.56 1.87 -1.29
CA VAL A 49 -12.50 2.98 -2.25
C VAL A 49 -12.35 2.39 -3.64
N ILE A 50 -13.19 2.84 -4.57
CA ILE A 50 -13.10 2.50 -5.99
C ILE A 50 -12.39 3.65 -6.70
N ALA A 51 -11.26 3.37 -7.33
CA ALA A 51 -10.46 4.35 -8.05
C ALA A 51 -10.07 3.83 -9.45
N PRO A 52 -9.88 4.72 -10.44
CA PRO A 52 -9.34 4.32 -11.74
C PRO A 52 -7.93 3.74 -11.61
N VAL A 53 -7.64 2.71 -12.41
CA VAL A 53 -6.29 2.15 -12.57
C VAL A 53 -5.83 2.38 -14.01
N VAL A 54 -4.56 2.75 -14.19
CA VAL A 54 -3.94 2.95 -15.50
C VAL A 54 -3.06 1.73 -15.80
N PRO A 55 -3.31 0.97 -16.89
CA PRO A 55 -2.39 -0.07 -17.34
C PRO A 55 -1.04 0.57 -17.71
N CYS A 56 0.06 -0.03 -17.26
CA CYS A 56 1.41 0.38 -17.65
C CYS A 56 2.06 -0.70 -18.51
N ASP A 57 2.37 -0.36 -19.77
CA ASP A 57 3.27 -1.15 -20.60
C ASP A 57 4.71 -0.84 -20.17
N VAL A 58 5.44 -1.88 -19.75
CA VAL A 58 6.82 -1.75 -19.26
C VAL A 58 7.78 -2.05 -20.41
N GLU A 59 8.72 -1.14 -20.66
CA GLU A 59 9.82 -1.31 -21.63
C GLU A 59 11.15 -1.44 -20.89
N GLU A 60 11.92 -2.49 -21.20
CA GLU A 60 13.27 -2.69 -20.65
C GLU A 60 14.29 -1.82 -21.42
N VAL A 61 15.06 -1.01 -20.71
CA VAL A 61 16.05 -0.08 -21.28
C VAL A 61 17.39 -0.19 -20.56
N THR A 62 18.48 0.19 -21.24
CA THR A 62 19.84 0.13 -20.67
C THR A 62 20.15 1.27 -19.71
N GLU A 63 19.45 2.41 -19.83
CA GLU A 63 19.63 3.59 -18.96
C GLU A 63 18.33 4.40 -18.83
N LEU A 64 18.15 5.05 -17.67
CA LEU A 64 17.05 5.98 -17.41
C LEU A 64 17.52 7.43 -17.59
N GLY A 65 16.59 8.31 -18.00
CA GLY A 65 16.87 9.75 -18.09
C GLY A 65 17.13 10.40 -16.72
N ASN A 66 17.86 11.52 -16.73
CA ASN A 66 18.14 12.30 -15.53
C ASN A 66 16.87 13.02 -15.00
N THR A 67 16.70 13.05 -13.69
CA THR A 67 15.63 13.81 -13.02
C THR A 67 16.22 14.60 -11.84
N GLU A 68 15.55 15.68 -11.41
CA GLU A 68 16.00 16.46 -10.23
C GLU A 68 16.08 15.60 -8.95
N ARG A 69 15.25 14.56 -8.84
CA ARG A 69 15.25 13.64 -7.69
C ARG A 69 16.33 12.55 -7.79
N GLY A 70 16.70 12.16 -9.01
CA GLY A 70 17.65 11.07 -9.27
C GLY A 70 17.26 9.77 -8.54
N GLU A 71 18.26 9.09 -7.98
CA GLU A 71 18.10 7.86 -7.18
C GLU A 71 17.64 8.11 -5.73
N GLY A 72 17.33 9.36 -5.35
CA GLY A 72 17.03 9.70 -3.97
C GLY A 72 15.69 9.12 -3.49
N GLY A 73 15.71 8.05 -2.69
CA GLY A 73 14.56 7.49 -1.98
C GLY A 73 14.74 7.43 -0.45
N PHE A 74 13.76 6.88 0.28
CA PHE A 74 13.89 6.49 1.70
C PHE A 74 14.42 7.57 2.66
N GLY A 75 13.85 8.77 2.60
CA GLY A 75 14.32 9.88 3.45
C GLY A 75 15.62 10.51 2.94
N SER A 76 15.89 10.46 1.63
CA SER A 76 17.01 11.17 0.98
C SER A 76 17.05 12.68 1.27
N THR A 77 15.93 13.28 1.69
CA THR A 77 15.82 14.67 2.14
C THR A 77 16.09 14.86 3.65
N GLY A 78 16.38 13.80 4.45
CA GLY A 78 16.71 13.91 5.87
C GLY A 78 16.94 12.61 6.71
N LYS A 79 17.92 12.72 7.63
CA LYS A 79 18.31 11.92 8.83
C LYS A 79 18.78 10.46 8.76
N ASN A 80 18.38 9.56 7.86
CA ASN A 80 18.98 8.21 7.81
C ASN A 80 18.95 7.61 6.40
N LYS A 81 20.08 7.07 5.94
CA LYS A 81 20.30 6.58 4.56
C LYS A 81 19.90 5.10 4.46
N ILE A 82 18.98 4.75 3.56
CA ILE A 82 18.65 3.35 3.19
C ILE A 82 18.67 3.24 1.65
N ILE A 83 19.24 2.16 1.13
CA ILE A 83 19.49 1.92 -0.31
C ILE A 83 18.32 1.11 -0.91
N SER A 84 17.96 1.35 -2.17
CA SER A 84 16.93 0.61 -2.91
C SER A 84 17.26 0.36 -4.38
N THR A 85 16.80 -0.77 -4.91
CA THR A 85 16.85 -1.16 -6.34
C THR A 85 15.70 -0.52 -7.15
N ILE A 86 15.92 -0.23 -8.45
CA ILE A 86 15.06 0.61 -9.31
C ILE A 86 14.37 -0.21 -10.42
N TYR A 87 13.11 0.13 -10.71
CA TYR A 87 12.35 -0.23 -11.92
C TYR A 87 11.71 1.04 -12.52
N HIS A 88 11.49 1.11 -13.84
CA HIS A 88 10.90 2.26 -14.55
C HIS A 88 9.53 1.94 -15.18
N CYS A 89 8.54 2.83 -15.01
CA CYS A 89 7.26 2.82 -15.72
C CYS A 89 7.08 4.22 -16.34
N PRO A 90 6.90 4.35 -17.66
CA PRO A 90 6.88 5.64 -18.36
C PRO A 90 5.59 6.46 -18.13
N TYR A 91 4.62 5.91 -17.38
CA TYR A 91 3.32 6.53 -17.11
C TYR A 91 3.14 7.00 -15.65
N LEU A 92 4.21 7.00 -14.85
CA LEU A 92 4.23 7.48 -13.45
C LEU A 92 5.34 8.51 -13.20
#